data_AF-A0A2H0GC57-F1
#
_entry.id   AF-A0A2H0GC57-F1
#
_cell.length_a   1.000
_cell.length_b   1.000
_cell.length_c   1.000
_cell.angle_alpha   90.00
_cell.angle_beta   90.00
_cell.angle_gamma   90.00
#
_symmetry.space_group_name_H-M   'P 1'
#
loop_
_entity.id
_entity.type
_entity.pdbx_description
1 polymer ?
#
loop_
_entity_poly.entity_id
_entity_poly.type
_entity_poly.pdbx_seq_one_letter_code
_entity_poly.pdbx_strand_id
1 'polypeptide(L)'
;MENNYQYIDLDYKYTNKIGVLHNLANIEDEKILLAYESLKVSKRVEELFENPIKIKDSNSLLIIHHYLFQDVYEWAGKVRTVNISKNGKPFFDGERFYIAFQYLDTLIAEYRAIQKINKKELAHKLAEILDNVNYLHPFRKLMFRGCSKK
;
A
#
# COMPACT_ATOMS: atom_id res chain seq x y z
N MET A 1 20.07 5.98 -3.23
CA MET A 1 19.24 5.72 -4.43
C MET A 1 17.97 6.53 -4.26
N GLU A 2 17.88 7.64 -4.99
CA GLU A 2 16.76 8.58 -4.93
C GLU A 2 15.46 7.89 -5.36
N ASN A 3 14.44 7.99 -4.51
CA ASN A 3 13.09 7.57 -4.87
C ASN A 3 12.53 8.65 -5.80
N ASN A 4 12.61 8.44 -7.13
CA ASN A 4 12.09 9.36 -8.15
C ASN A 4 10.55 9.38 -8.25
N TYR A 5 9.87 9.35 -7.11
CA TYR A 5 8.42 9.55 -7.04
C TYR A 5 8.14 11.04 -6.99
N GLN A 6 7.28 11.50 -7.88
CA GLN A 6 6.73 12.85 -7.84
C GLN A 6 5.28 12.76 -7.38
N TYR A 7 5.00 13.42 -6.26
CA TYR A 7 3.66 13.53 -5.70
C TYR A 7 3.12 14.91 -6.03
N ILE A 8 1.97 14.97 -6.71
CA ILE A 8 1.28 16.25 -6.95
C ILE A 8 0.34 16.48 -5.77
N ASP A 9 0.88 16.98 -4.66
CA ASP A 9 0.15 17.30 -3.42
C ASP A 9 0.21 18.81 -3.18
N LEU A 10 -0.42 19.58 -4.10
CA LEU A 10 -0.37 21.05 -4.10
C LEU A 10 -1.01 21.66 -2.85
N ASP A 11 -1.93 20.94 -2.21
CA ASP A 11 -2.67 21.38 -1.03
C ASP A 11 -2.05 20.90 0.30
N TYR A 12 -0.85 20.28 0.27
CA TYR A 12 -0.16 19.76 1.45
C TYR A 12 -1.02 18.79 2.29
N LYS A 13 -1.84 17.97 1.62
CA LYS A 13 -2.80 17.06 2.25
C LYS A 13 -2.12 15.91 2.99
N TYR A 14 -1.00 15.43 2.46
CA TYR A 14 -0.24 14.33 3.05
C TYR A 14 1.10 14.77 3.63
N THR A 15 1.67 15.87 3.16
CA THR A 15 2.98 16.36 3.60
C THR A 15 2.93 17.81 4.08
N ASN A 16 3.81 18.18 5.00
CA ASN A 16 4.07 19.57 5.35
C ASN A 16 4.84 20.30 4.21
N LYS A 17 5.09 21.60 4.41
CA LYS A 17 5.78 22.46 3.43
C LYS A 17 7.19 22.01 3.04
N ILE A 18 7.83 21.20 3.89
CA ILE A 18 9.21 20.71 3.74
C ILE A 18 9.20 19.28 3.17
N GLY A 19 8.03 18.69 2.93
CA GLY A 19 7.85 17.37 2.30
C GLY A 19 7.76 16.19 3.28
N VAL A 20 7.71 16.44 4.59
CA VAL A 20 7.56 15.38 5.60
C VAL A 20 6.09 15.03 5.78
N LEU A 21 5.78 13.73 5.84
CA LEU A 21 4.40 13.24 5.95
C LEU A 21 3.75 13.63 7.27
N HIS A 22 2.51 14.13 7.21
CA HIS A 22 1.68 14.34 8.40
C HIS A 22 1.49 13.02 9.14
N ASN A 23 1.76 13.02 10.43
CA ASN A 23 1.77 11.82 11.27
C ASN A 23 1.23 12.14 12.67
N LEU A 24 0.70 11.12 13.34
CA LEU A 24 0.06 11.23 14.65
C LEU A 24 1.01 11.69 15.77
N ALA A 25 2.32 11.53 15.57
CA ALA A 25 3.34 11.91 16.54
C ALA A 25 3.90 13.33 16.31
N ASN A 26 3.37 14.08 15.33
CA ASN A 26 3.83 15.42 14.95
C ASN A 26 5.35 15.51 14.69
N ILE A 27 5.93 14.45 14.14
CA ILE A 27 7.36 14.41 13.81
C ILE A 27 7.59 15.16 12.49
N GLU A 28 8.47 16.16 12.50
CA GLU A 28 8.78 16.99 11.33
C GLU A 28 10.11 16.65 10.66
N ASP A 29 10.90 15.73 11.22
CA ASP A 29 12.14 15.22 10.62
C ASP A 29 11.88 13.89 9.91
N GLU A 30 12.24 13.80 8.63
CA GLU A 30 11.98 12.62 7.80
C GLU A 30 12.69 11.35 8.32
N LYS A 31 13.92 11.46 8.82
CA LYS A 31 14.69 10.32 9.32
C LYS A 31 14.12 9.81 10.64
N ILE A 32 13.72 10.72 11.52
CA ILE A 32 13.05 10.37 12.77
C ILE A 32 11.70 9.72 12.49
N LEU A 33 10.91 10.28 11.56
CA LEU A 33 9.63 9.72 11.15
C LEU A 33 9.80 8.32 10.55
N LEU A 34 10.84 8.12 9.73
CA LEU A 34 11.16 6.81 9.16
C LEU A 34 11.46 5.77 10.24
N ALA A 35 12.26 6.12 11.24
CA ALA A 35 12.58 5.23 12.35
C ALA A 35 11.34 4.90 13.19
N TYR A 36 10.53 5.93 13.50
CA TYR A 36 9.27 5.78 14.24
C TYR A 36 8.28 4.89 13.50
N GLU A 37 8.06 5.13 12.20
CA GLU A 37 7.21 4.30 11.35
C GLU A 37 7.69 2.85 11.36
N SER A 38 8.99 2.62 11.13
CA SER A 38 9.56 1.27 11.08
C SER A 38 9.33 0.53 12.39
N LEU A 39 9.52 1.19 13.53
CA LEU A 39 9.28 0.59 14.85
C LEU A 39 7.81 0.20 15.05
N LYS A 40 6.86 1.09 14.73
CA LYS A 40 5.42 0.83 14.88
C LYS A 40 4.93 -0.27 13.94
N VAL A 41 5.32 -0.19 12.66
CA VAL A 41 4.93 -1.17 11.65
C VAL A 41 5.50 -2.56 11.98
N SER A 42 6.74 -2.64 12.47
CA SER A 42 7.36 -3.94 12.81
C SER A 42 6.58 -4.67 13.90
N LYS A 43 6.11 -3.95 14.92
CA LYS A 43 5.23 -4.50 15.96
C LYS A 43 3.92 -5.03 15.37
N ARG A 44 3.28 -4.29 14.46
CA ARG A 44 2.03 -4.73 13.81
C ARG A 44 2.24 -5.94 12.89
N VAL A 45 3.41 -6.03 12.25
CA VAL A 45 3.77 -7.21 11.45
C VAL A 45 3.93 -8.44 12.33
N GLU A 46 4.55 -8.32 13.50
CA GLU A 46 4.65 -9.41 14.49
C GLU A 46 3.26 -9.88 14.93
N GLU A 47 2.36 -8.95 15.27
CA GLU A 47 0.97 -9.26 15.62
C GLU A 47 0.23 -10.00 14.47
N LEU A 48 0.50 -9.65 13.20
CA LEU A 48 -0.07 -10.34 12.03
C LEU A 48 0.52 -11.73 11.78
N PHE A 49 1.76 -11.99 12.18
CA PHE A 49 2.33 -13.33 12.11
C PHE A 49 1.64 -14.27 13.09
N GLU A 50 1.31 -13.78 14.28
CA GLU A 50 0.55 -14.55 15.29
C GLU A 50 -0.93 -14.70 14.90
N ASN A 51 -1.55 -13.60 14.44
CA ASN A 51 -2.97 -13.53 14.14
C ASN A 51 -3.21 -12.96 12.74
N PRO A 52 -3.06 -13.77 11.68
CA PRO A 52 -3.15 -13.30 10.31
C PRO A 52 -4.57 -12.86 9.94
N ILE A 53 -4.67 -11.69 9.31
CA ILE A 53 -5.93 -11.20 8.73
C ILE A 53 -6.28 -12.05 7.51
N LYS A 54 -7.48 -12.62 7.52
CA LYS A 54 -7.99 -13.41 6.38
C LYS A 54 -8.34 -12.50 5.21
N ILE A 55 -7.66 -12.68 4.09
CA ILE A 55 -7.95 -11.99 2.84
C ILE A 55 -9.23 -12.58 2.24
N LYS A 56 -10.25 -11.74 2.05
CA LYS A 56 -11.52 -12.11 1.41
C LYS A 56 -11.67 -11.51 0.03
N ASP A 57 -11.27 -10.25 -0.08
CA ASP A 57 -11.49 -9.31 -1.17
C ASP A 57 -10.45 -8.18 -1.09
N SER A 58 -10.56 -7.22 -1.97
CA SER A 58 -9.69 -6.06 -2.04
C SER A 58 -9.84 -5.10 -0.86
N ASN A 59 -11.00 -5.08 -0.16
CA ASN A 59 -11.13 -4.34 1.10
C ASN A 59 -10.16 -4.85 2.16
N SER A 60 -9.79 -6.13 2.09
CA SER A 60 -8.77 -6.69 2.97
C SER A 60 -7.43 -5.95 2.85
N LEU A 61 -7.07 -5.41 1.67
CA LEU A 61 -5.87 -4.57 1.49
C LEU A 61 -5.96 -3.28 2.32
N LEU A 62 -7.12 -2.64 2.34
CA LEU A 62 -7.37 -1.42 3.12
C LEU A 62 -7.27 -1.71 4.62
N ILE A 63 -7.85 -2.83 5.07
CA ILE A 63 -7.81 -3.27 6.46
C ILE A 63 -6.38 -3.56 6.91
N ILE A 64 -5.60 -4.31 6.11
CA ILE A 64 -4.22 -4.61 6.46
C ILE A 64 -3.39 -3.31 6.46
N HIS A 65 -3.59 -2.39 5.49
CA HIS A 65 -2.89 -1.11 5.50
C HIS A 65 -3.27 -0.28 6.73
N HIS A 66 -4.54 -0.25 7.13
CA HIS A 66 -4.95 0.39 8.37
C HIS A 66 -4.20 -0.22 9.55
N TYR A 67 -4.25 -1.55 9.69
CA TYR A 67 -3.64 -2.26 10.81
C TYR A 67 -2.14 -1.98 10.97
N LEU A 68 -1.40 -1.94 9.86
CA LEU A 68 0.03 -1.67 9.85
C LEU A 68 0.39 -0.24 10.23
N PHE A 69 -0.41 0.75 9.81
CA PHE A 69 -0.05 2.16 9.88
C PHE A 69 -0.92 3.01 10.81
N GLN A 70 -1.91 2.41 11.49
CA GLN A 70 -2.86 3.09 12.38
C GLN A 70 -2.20 3.94 13.47
N ASP A 71 -1.00 3.56 13.94
CA ASP A 71 -0.28 4.29 14.99
C ASP A 71 0.62 5.43 14.45
N VAL A 72 0.66 5.60 13.11
CA VAL A 72 1.55 6.53 12.42
C VAL A 72 0.75 7.57 11.63
N TYR A 73 -0.29 7.17 10.90
CA TYR A 73 -0.98 8.04 9.95
C TYR A 73 -2.51 8.04 10.13
N GLU A 74 -3.13 9.23 10.16
CA GLU A 74 -4.59 9.40 10.19
C GLU A 74 -5.31 8.85 8.95
N TRP A 75 -4.57 8.76 7.85
CA TRP A 75 -5.06 8.23 6.58
C TRP A 75 -4.73 6.74 6.40
N ALA A 76 -4.28 6.04 7.44
CA ALA A 76 -4.05 4.60 7.37
C ALA A 76 -5.32 3.84 6.95
N GLY A 77 -5.22 3.07 5.85
CA GLY A 77 -6.32 2.31 5.26
C GLY A 77 -7.18 3.10 4.28
N LYS A 78 -6.89 4.40 4.10
CA LYS A 78 -7.59 5.24 3.13
C LYS A 78 -6.82 5.26 1.81
N VAL A 79 -7.59 5.15 0.75
CA VAL A 79 -7.11 5.26 -0.62
C VAL A 79 -6.62 6.69 -0.87
N ARG A 80 -5.55 6.84 -1.66
CA ARG A 80 -4.98 8.16 -1.96
C ARG A 80 -5.95 9.01 -2.76
N THR A 81 -5.93 10.32 -2.49
CA THR A 81 -6.73 11.30 -3.24
C THR A 81 -5.89 12.23 -4.11
N VAL A 82 -4.57 12.03 -4.13
CA VAL A 82 -3.63 12.80 -4.95
C VAL A 82 -3.02 11.88 -6.00
N ASN A 83 -2.78 12.43 -7.19
CA ASN A 83 -2.15 11.68 -8.27
C ASN A 83 -0.63 11.60 -8.07
N ILE A 84 -0.08 10.44 -8.41
CA ILE A 84 1.34 10.11 -8.22
C ILE A 84 1.92 9.80 -9.59
N SER A 85 3.15 10.24 -9.85
CA SER A 85 3.93 9.78 -10.99
C SER A 85 5.30 9.29 -10.54
N LYS A 86 5.91 8.41 -11.33
CA LYS A 86 7.30 7.96 -11.16
C LYS A 86 8.02 8.13 -12.49
N ASN A 87 9.13 8.86 -12.49
CA ASN A 87 9.87 9.19 -13.73
C ASN A 87 8.98 9.78 -14.84
N GLY A 88 8.03 10.65 -14.49
CA GLY A 88 7.08 11.27 -15.45
C GLY A 88 5.96 10.34 -15.95
N LYS A 89 5.93 9.06 -15.53
CA LYS A 89 4.82 8.14 -15.83
C LYS A 89 3.79 8.18 -14.71
N PRO A 90 2.53 8.59 -14.96
CA PRO A 90 1.50 8.59 -13.92
C PRO A 90 1.16 7.15 -13.50
N PHE A 91 0.87 6.97 -12.21
CA PHE A 91 0.17 5.78 -11.72
C PHE A 91 -1.31 5.85 -12.09
N PHE A 92 -2.03 4.77 -11.79
CA PHE A 92 -3.46 4.64 -12.10
C PHE A 92 -4.28 5.83 -11.56
N ASP A 93 -5.27 6.28 -12.32
CA ASP A 93 -6.07 7.43 -11.91
C ASP A 93 -6.93 7.10 -10.68
N GLY A 94 -6.86 7.94 -9.65
CA GLY A 94 -7.56 7.73 -8.39
C GLY A 94 -9.08 7.69 -8.54
N GLU A 95 -9.63 8.39 -9.53
CA GLU A 95 -11.07 8.38 -9.82
C GLU A 95 -11.59 7.01 -10.27
N ARG A 96 -10.70 6.16 -10.78
CA ARG A 96 -11.05 4.84 -11.33
C ARG A 96 -10.80 3.70 -10.37
N PHE A 97 -10.39 3.98 -9.13
CA PHE A 97 -10.06 2.96 -8.15
C PHE A 97 -11.19 1.97 -7.89
N TYR A 98 -12.45 2.41 -7.95
CA TYR A 98 -13.60 1.51 -7.85
C TYR A 98 -13.53 0.34 -8.84
N ILE A 99 -13.27 0.63 -10.12
CA ILE A 99 -13.17 -0.39 -11.17
C ILE A 99 -11.97 -1.31 -10.93
N ALA A 100 -10.84 -0.74 -10.51
CA ALA A 100 -9.64 -1.53 -10.25
C ALA A 100 -9.80 -2.45 -9.03
N PHE A 101 -10.50 -2.01 -7.99
CA PHE A 101 -10.82 -2.85 -6.84
C PHE A 101 -11.76 -4.00 -7.20
N GLN A 102 -12.77 -3.74 -8.05
CA GLN A 102 -13.61 -4.82 -8.59
C GLN A 102 -12.79 -5.85 -9.37
N TYR A 103 -11.82 -5.41 -10.17
CA TYR A 103 -10.92 -6.32 -10.89
C TYR A 103 -9.99 -7.11 -9.94
N LEU A 104 -9.50 -6.47 -8.87
CA LEU A 104 -8.76 -7.18 -7.84
C LEU A 104 -9.62 -8.25 -7.15
N ASP A 105 -10.90 -7.96 -6.91
CA ASP A 105 -11.84 -8.93 -6.33
C ASP A 105 -12.02 -10.14 -7.25
N THR A 106 -12.09 -9.96 -8.58
CA THR A 106 -12.16 -11.08 -9.51
C THR A 106 -10.89 -11.93 -9.47
N LEU A 107 -9.71 -11.31 -9.45
CA LEU A 107 -8.43 -12.03 -9.33
C LEU A 107 -8.32 -12.82 -8.01
N ILE A 108 -8.79 -12.24 -6.90
CA ILE A 108 -8.83 -12.91 -5.59
C ILE A 108 -9.81 -14.09 -5.60
N ALA A 109 -10.97 -13.94 -6.24
CA ALA A 109 -11.94 -15.02 -6.38
C ALA A 109 -11.38 -16.19 -7.20
N GLU A 110 -10.71 -15.89 -8.32
CA GLU A 110 -10.00 -16.88 -9.15
C GLU A 110 -8.91 -17.60 -8.35
N TYR A 111 -8.07 -16.86 -7.61
CA TYR A 111 -7.05 -17.44 -6.75
C TYR A 111 -7.62 -18.46 -5.77
N ARG A 112 -8.76 -18.13 -5.15
CA ARG A 112 -9.43 -19.01 -4.16
C ARG A 112 -10.06 -20.24 -4.79
N ALA A 113 -10.34 -20.23 -6.08
CA ALA A 113 -10.86 -21.38 -6.83
C ALA A 113 -9.75 -22.37 -7.22
N ILE A 114 -8.47 -21.96 -7.21
CA ILE A 114 -7.35 -22.84 -7.53
C ILE A 114 -7.17 -23.89 -6.44
N GLN A 115 -7.08 -25.16 -6.84
CA GLN A 115 -6.83 -26.25 -5.90
C GLN A 115 -5.44 -26.12 -5.27
N LYS A 116 -5.36 -26.31 -3.95
CA LYS A 116 -4.11 -26.15 -3.16
C LYS A 116 -2.94 -27.03 -3.62
N ILE A 117 -3.22 -28.11 -4.35
CA ILE A 117 -2.21 -28.99 -4.91
C ILE A 117 -1.46 -28.37 -6.09
N ASN A 118 -2.08 -27.43 -6.82
CA ASN A 118 -1.46 -26.77 -7.97
C ASN A 118 -0.63 -25.55 -7.55
N LYS A 119 0.53 -25.81 -6.93
CA LYS A 119 1.44 -24.76 -6.44
C LYS A 119 1.91 -23.79 -7.54
N LYS A 120 2.08 -24.28 -8.77
CA LYS A 120 2.53 -23.44 -9.90
C LYS A 120 1.47 -22.41 -10.25
N GLU A 121 0.22 -22.84 -10.39
CA GLU A 121 -0.89 -21.94 -10.73
C GLU A 121 -1.16 -20.93 -9.60
N LEU A 122 -1.10 -21.36 -8.34
CA LEU A 122 -1.18 -20.46 -7.18
C LEU A 122 -0.11 -19.37 -7.22
N ALA A 123 1.15 -19.73 -7.51
CA ALA A 123 2.24 -18.77 -7.57
C ALA A 123 2.05 -17.75 -8.70
N HIS A 124 1.58 -18.18 -9.88
CA HIS A 124 1.31 -17.26 -11.00
C HIS A 124 0.18 -16.30 -10.66
N LYS A 125 -0.92 -16.80 -10.08
CA LYS A 125 -2.06 -15.94 -9.71
C LYS A 125 -1.71 -14.96 -8.58
N LEU A 126 -0.88 -15.37 -7.61
CA LEU A 126 -0.35 -14.46 -6.59
C LEU A 126 0.55 -13.36 -7.18
N ALA A 127 1.41 -13.71 -8.14
CA ALA A 127 2.25 -12.73 -8.83
C ALA A 127 1.38 -11.72 -9.61
N GLU A 128 0.35 -12.20 -10.31
CA GLU A 128 -0.61 -11.35 -11.02
C GLU A 128 -1.35 -10.39 -10.08
N ILE A 129 -1.84 -10.88 -8.93
CA ILE A 129 -2.47 -10.03 -7.90
C ILE A 129 -1.47 -8.98 -7.40
N LEU A 130 -0.23 -9.38 -7.08
CA LEU A 130 0.80 -8.49 -6.58
C LEU A 130 1.15 -7.39 -7.61
N ASP A 131 1.29 -7.75 -8.88
CA ASP A 131 1.58 -6.81 -9.96
C ASP A 131 0.44 -5.78 -10.13
N ASN A 132 -0.81 -6.24 -10.06
CA ASN A 132 -1.98 -5.35 -10.13
C ASN A 132 -2.06 -4.40 -8.93
N VAL A 133 -1.82 -4.89 -7.71
CA VAL A 133 -1.77 -4.04 -6.51
C VAL A 133 -0.63 -3.02 -6.61
N ASN A 134 0.54 -3.41 -7.12
CA ASN A 134 1.68 -2.52 -7.32
C ASN A 134 1.40 -1.45 -8.38
N TYR A 135 0.72 -1.81 -9.46
CA TYR A 135 0.32 -0.87 -10.52
C TYR A 135 -0.76 0.10 -10.05
N LEU A 136 -1.75 -0.39 -9.30
CA LEU A 136 -2.83 0.42 -8.72
C LEU A 136 -2.27 1.50 -7.80
N HIS A 137 -1.29 1.12 -6.98
CA HIS A 137 -0.66 1.99 -5.99
C HIS A 137 -1.71 2.78 -5.17
N PRO A 138 -2.61 2.09 -4.45
CA PRO A 138 -3.80 2.70 -3.88
C PRO A 138 -3.51 3.63 -2.69
N PHE A 139 -2.32 3.58 -2.10
CA PHE A 139 -1.99 4.31 -0.88
C PHE A 139 -0.87 5.34 -1.12
N ARG A 140 -0.85 6.40 -0.29
CA ARG A 140 0.24 7.40 -0.30
C ARG A 140 1.56 6.84 0.24
N LYS A 141 1.49 5.91 1.20
CA LYS A 141 2.64 5.15 1.68
C LYS A 141 2.45 3.68 1.34
N LEU A 142 3.49 3.10 0.74
CA LEU A 142 3.47 1.72 0.30
C LEU A 142 3.56 0.73 1.46
N MET A 143 2.79 -0.35 1.37
CA MET A 143 2.97 -1.56 2.19
C MET A 143 4.28 -2.31 1.85
N PHE A 144 4.72 -2.28 0.59
CA PHE A 144 5.89 -3.02 0.13
C PHE A 144 7.00 -2.04 -0.30
N ARG A 145 7.97 -1.77 0.59
CA ARG A 145 9.15 -0.95 0.22
C ARG A 145 10.25 -1.74 -0.53
N GLY A 146 10.00 -3.02 -0.88
CA GLY A 146 11.04 -3.93 -1.38
C GLY A 146 10.82 -4.61 -2.74
N CYS A 147 9.61 -4.66 -3.31
CA CYS A 147 9.37 -5.49 -4.49
C CYS A 147 9.72 -4.86 -5.85
N SER A 148 9.91 -3.54 -5.92
CA SER A 148 10.16 -2.84 -7.20
C SER A 148 11.64 -2.64 -7.55
N LYS A 149 12.54 -3.45 -6.97
CA LYS A 149 13.95 -3.50 -7.39
C LYS A 149 14.20 -4.77 -8.21
N LYS A 150 13.76 -4.76 -9.45
CA LYS A 150 14.39 -5.53 -10.53
C LYS A 150 14.65 -4.57 -11.68
#